data_AF-A0A409XZE5-F1
#
_entry.id   AF-A0A409XZE5-F1
#
_cell.length_a   1.000
_cell.length_b   1.000
_cell.length_c   1.000
_cell.angle_alpha   90.00
_cell.angle_beta   90.00
_cell.angle_gamma   90.00
#
_symmetry.space_group_name_H-M   'P 1'
#
loop_
_entity.id
_entity.type
_entity.pdbx_description
1 polymer ?
#
loop_
_entity_poly.entity_id
_entity_poly.type
_entity_poly.pdbx_seq_one_letter_code
_entity_poly.pdbx_strand_id
1 'polypeptide(L)'
;MSLFEGASEFEISGGQFSHIAGNVYLGSSENARQAVQRLVEKDASLNQYSAEHGTLSIPRFSKSLLLRELPIDPDVGRISRGSCSFDLLVRLGLFPGQQNEALAEYDMEVPVDEVVSRGNCYCGRISRHGFIFLVSKYFQHASMAEATGGGSCIILSTSIGRFKCYEIEDRTFIHFDSGTRSSYVDLVESQDLDDILRSARGESLINGSTDNVQNKVFEWRRSTGEAFESIAAGQFYGVPKAIIYMTKPTIQRWKRLKEFAYSMISAVLSVLDGIREPEEFVHAMNNLPHADDNVRGRDLSMATPAEKLASCVYLYRTLSRKNVGVMSYESFNTFAQLCLSDTLEAHKHFRSPRVELTKLIETSHSRFLRILDDFQPMDGSSAAGRLSNSQIQRELQSMLQSNKNNVALVVFQGFLALLSQWNSSRVLSRAREAPDEWVRFVGADDDDLFIG
;
A
#
# COMPACT_ATOMS: atom_id res chain seq x y z
N MET A 1 -6.96 -21.79 -12.33
CA MET A 1 -5.65 -21.93 -13.01
C MET A 1 -4.62 -22.05 -11.91
N SER A 2 -3.93 -23.19 -11.82
CA SER A 2 -2.81 -23.41 -10.88
C SER A 2 -1.76 -22.31 -11.09
N LEU A 3 -1.23 -21.76 -10.00
CA LEU A 3 -0.33 -20.59 -10.04
C LEU A 3 1.03 -20.90 -10.67
N PHE A 4 1.34 -22.18 -10.93
CA PHE A 4 2.60 -22.62 -11.53
C PHE A 4 2.36 -23.87 -12.40
N GLU A 5 2.21 -23.70 -13.71
CA GLU A 5 2.21 -24.83 -14.65
C GLU A 5 3.62 -25.42 -14.78
N GLY A 6 3.71 -26.73 -14.54
CA GLY A 6 4.75 -27.60 -15.10
C GLY A 6 5.67 -28.27 -14.09
N ALA A 7 5.23 -29.40 -13.53
CA ALA A 7 6.06 -30.60 -13.37
C ALA A 7 5.17 -31.78 -12.92
N SER A 8 5.13 -32.81 -13.78
CA SER A 8 4.53 -34.12 -13.51
C SER A 8 5.26 -34.84 -12.37
N GLU A 9 4.47 -35.58 -11.57
CA GLU A 9 4.86 -36.76 -10.78
C GLU A 9 6.28 -36.74 -10.19
N PHE A 10 6.43 -36.11 -9.02
CA PHE A 10 7.57 -36.38 -8.14
C PHE A 10 7.07 -37.08 -6.87
N GLU A 11 7.59 -38.29 -6.63
CA GLU A 11 7.51 -38.97 -5.33
C GLU A 11 7.99 -38.01 -4.24
N ILE A 12 7.10 -37.73 -3.29
CA ILE A 12 7.41 -36.99 -2.06
C ILE A 12 8.35 -37.86 -1.22
N SER A 13 9.64 -37.78 -1.49
CA SER A 13 10.65 -38.24 -0.53
C SER A 13 10.64 -37.27 0.65
N GLY A 14 10.42 -37.79 1.86
CA GLY A 14 10.30 -37.06 3.14
C GLY A 14 11.53 -36.26 3.58
N GLY A 15 12.42 -35.89 2.65
CA GLY A 15 13.60 -35.06 2.87
C GLY A 15 13.32 -33.56 3.02
N GLN A 16 12.22 -33.04 2.47
CA GLN A 16 11.92 -31.60 2.52
C GLN A 16 11.42 -31.11 3.89
N PHE A 17 10.89 -32.00 4.74
CA PHE A 17 10.45 -31.67 6.10
C PHE A 17 11.46 -32.02 7.19
N SER A 18 12.45 -32.88 6.90
CA SER A 18 13.41 -33.40 7.89
C SER A 18 14.56 -32.44 8.20
N HIS A 19 14.74 -31.36 7.44
CA HIS A 19 15.79 -30.36 7.71
C HIS A 19 15.33 -29.14 8.51
N ILE A 20 14.02 -28.95 8.73
CA ILE A 20 13.48 -27.90 9.61
C ILE A 20 13.29 -28.41 11.05
N ALA A 21 13.23 -29.74 11.23
CA ALA A 21 13.12 -30.39 12.52
C ALA A 21 14.18 -31.49 12.61
N GLY A 22 15.07 -31.41 13.61
CA GLY A 22 16.13 -32.40 13.80
C GLY A 22 15.65 -33.84 13.62
N ASN A 23 16.30 -34.55 12.70
CA ASN A 23 16.38 -36.00 12.53
C ASN A 23 15.20 -36.83 13.06
N VAL A 24 14.11 -36.90 12.30
CA VAL A 24 13.23 -38.08 12.33
C VAL A 24 12.96 -38.51 10.89
N TYR A 25 13.67 -39.55 10.47
CA TYR A 25 13.48 -40.23 9.20
C TYR A 25 12.18 -41.04 9.28
N LEU A 26 11.17 -40.72 8.47
CA LEU A 26 9.97 -41.54 8.33
C LEU A 26 10.18 -42.49 7.15
N GLY A 27 10.64 -43.72 7.44
CA GLY A 27 10.44 -44.87 6.53
C GLY A 27 8.94 -45.22 6.44
N SER A 28 8.58 -46.15 5.53
CA SER A 28 7.25 -46.74 5.21
C SER A 28 5.97 -46.22 5.94
N SER A 29 4.83 -46.15 5.24
CA SER A 29 3.55 -45.58 5.74
C SER A 29 3.12 -46.04 7.15
N GLU A 30 3.41 -47.29 7.53
CA GLU A 30 3.14 -47.85 8.86
C GLU A 30 4.03 -47.25 9.98
N ASN A 31 5.29 -46.95 9.67
CA ASN A 31 6.23 -46.31 10.59
C ASN A 31 5.90 -44.81 10.77
N ALA A 32 5.40 -44.15 9.72
CA ALA A 32 4.94 -42.77 9.80
C ALA A 32 3.74 -42.61 10.75
N ARG A 33 2.76 -43.53 10.66
CA ARG A 33 1.57 -43.54 11.53
C ARG A 33 1.95 -43.73 13.01
N GLN A 34 2.83 -44.69 13.32
CA GLN A 34 3.26 -44.90 14.71
C GLN A 34 4.04 -43.72 15.28
N ALA A 35 4.87 -43.04 14.45
CA ALA A 35 5.60 -41.86 14.88
C ALA A 35 4.65 -40.68 15.18
N VAL A 36 3.66 -40.44 14.33
CA VAL A 36 2.62 -39.41 14.54
C VAL A 36 1.83 -39.71 15.80
N GLN A 37 1.42 -40.96 16.01
CA GLN A 37 0.63 -41.35 17.18
C GLN A 37 1.38 -41.12 18.50
N ARG A 38 2.68 -41.42 18.56
CA ARG A 38 3.52 -41.10 19.73
C ARG A 38 3.62 -39.60 20.00
N LEU A 39 3.61 -38.77 18.96
CA LEU A 39 3.66 -37.31 19.10
C LEU A 39 2.31 -36.75 19.55
N VAL A 40 1.21 -37.27 19.00
CA VAL A 40 -0.16 -36.95 19.42
C VAL A 40 -0.38 -37.30 20.89
N GLU A 41 0.03 -38.50 21.32
CA GLU A 41 -0.06 -38.94 22.72
C GLU A 41 0.81 -38.08 23.65
N LYS A 42 2.01 -37.70 23.21
CA LYS A 42 2.90 -36.80 23.96
C LYS A 42 2.28 -35.42 24.17
N ASP A 43 1.54 -34.95 23.18
CA ASP A 43 0.91 -33.63 23.15
C ASP A 43 -0.60 -33.69 23.46
N ALA A 44 -1.07 -34.79 24.09
CA ALA A 44 -2.48 -35.09 24.31
C ALA A 44 -3.25 -33.98 25.05
N SER A 45 -2.58 -33.24 25.94
CA SER A 45 -3.19 -32.13 26.67
C SER A 45 -3.38 -30.88 25.80
N LEU A 46 -2.60 -30.71 24.74
CA LEU A 46 -2.69 -29.55 23.84
C LEU A 46 -3.79 -29.73 22.79
N ASN A 47 -3.93 -30.95 22.26
CA ASN A 47 -4.94 -31.30 21.25
C ASN A 47 -6.14 -32.05 21.81
N GLN A 48 -6.29 -32.19 23.12
CA GLN A 48 -7.41 -32.92 23.73
C GLN A 48 -7.59 -34.33 23.12
N TYR A 49 -6.49 -35.06 22.93
CA TYR A 49 -6.52 -36.37 22.30
C TYR A 49 -7.35 -37.39 23.10
N SER A 50 -8.32 -38.02 22.43
CA SER A 50 -9.11 -39.14 22.96
C SER A 50 -8.55 -40.46 22.46
N ALA A 51 -7.91 -41.22 23.35
CA ALA A 51 -7.38 -42.55 23.04
C ALA A 51 -8.48 -43.58 22.72
N GLU A 52 -9.68 -43.41 23.30
CA GLU A 52 -10.82 -44.30 23.08
C GLU A 52 -11.38 -44.17 21.65
N HIS A 53 -11.41 -42.95 21.12
CA HIS A 53 -11.96 -42.66 19.79
C HIS A 53 -10.87 -42.51 18.72
N GLY A 54 -9.59 -42.39 19.11
CA GLY A 54 -8.49 -42.16 18.19
C GLY A 54 -8.57 -40.80 17.49
N THR A 55 -9.12 -39.79 18.18
CA THR A 55 -9.39 -38.46 17.64
C THR A 55 -8.75 -37.36 18.46
N LEU A 56 -8.51 -36.21 17.84
CA LEU A 56 -7.93 -35.02 18.45
C LEU A 56 -8.64 -33.74 18.02
N SER A 57 -8.35 -32.66 18.72
CA SER A 57 -8.86 -31.31 18.45
C SER A 57 -7.77 -30.45 17.85
N ILE A 58 -8.07 -29.80 16.73
CA ILE A 58 -7.12 -28.99 15.97
C ILE A 58 -7.50 -27.51 16.06
N PRO A 59 -6.57 -26.61 16.43
CA PRO A 59 -6.83 -25.17 16.42
C PRO A 59 -7.32 -24.69 15.06
N ARG A 60 -8.41 -23.92 15.08
CA ARG A 60 -8.99 -23.29 13.90
C ARG A 60 -9.06 -21.78 14.10
N PHE A 61 -8.66 -21.04 13.08
CA PHE A 61 -8.65 -19.59 13.06
C PHE A 61 -9.54 -19.08 11.94
N SER A 62 -10.82 -18.90 12.23
CA SER A 62 -11.80 -18.37 11.28
C SER A 62 -11.57 -16.89 10.97
N LYS A 63 -12.11 -16.43 9.84
CA LYS A 63 -12.13 -15.00 9.47
C LYS A 63 -12.76 -14.16 10.57
N SER A 64 -13.92 -14.59 11.10
CA SER A 64 -14.66 -13.87 12.16
C SER A 64 -13.86 -13.72 13.45
N LEU A 65 -13.03 -14.69 13.79
CA LEU A 65 -12.15 -14.62 14.95
C LEU A 65 -11.03 -13.60 14.72
N LEU A 66 -10.33 -13.70 13.58
CA LEU A 66 -9.14 -12.91 13.30
C LEU A 66 -9.40 -11.44 12.94
N LEU A 67 -10.64 -11.10 12.55
CA LEU A 67 -11.07 -9.71 12.37
C LEU A 67 -11.33 -8.97 13.69
N ARG A 68 -11.43 -9.68 14.83
CA ARG A 68 -11.66 -9.04 16.14
C ARG A 68 -10.38 -8.41 16.67
N GLU A 69 -10.54 -7.40 17.52
CA GLU A 69 -9.44 -6.89 18.31
C GLU A 69 -9.12 -7.88 19.43
N LEU A 70 -8.20 -8.81 19.15
CA LEU A 70 -7.65 -9.71 20.14
C LEU A 70 -6.45 -9.03 20.81
N PRO A 71 -6.43 -8.88 22.15
CA PRO A 71 -5.23 -8.45 22.84
C PRO A 71 -4.11 -9.44 22.55
N ILE A 72 -2.97 -8.92 22.13
CA ILE A 72 -1.75 -9.70 21.95
C ILE A 72 -0.98 -9.59 23.24
N ASP A 73 -0.71 -10.73 23.86
CA ASP A 73 0.25 -10.76 24.94
C ASP A 73 1.66 -10.83 24.34
N PRO A 74 2.47 -9.77 24.53
CA PRO A 74 3.79 -9.70 23.92
C PRO A 74 4.76 -10.70 24.53
N ASP A 75 4.54 -11.22 25.74
CA ASP A 75 5.53 -11.99 26.52
C ASP A 75 5.23 -13.48 26.67
N VAL A 76 4.25 -14.00 25.93
CA VAL A 76 4.00 -15.44 25.91
C VAL A 76 5.02 -16.13 25.00
N GLY A 77 5.94 -16.87 25.62
CA GLY A 77 7.01 -17.60 24.94
C GLY A 77 6.49 -18.77 24.08
N ARG A 78 7.42 -19.53 23.50
CA ARG A 78 7.10 -20.76 22.75
C ARG A 78 6.60 -21.86 23.68
N ILE A 79 5.63 -22.64 23.22
CA ILE A 79 5.32 -23.92 23.82
C ILE A 79 6.43 -24.90 23.40
N SER A 80 7.05 -25.56 24.38
CA SER A 80 8.15 -26.51 24.12
C SER A 80 7.70 -27.83 23.45
N ARG A 81 6.40 -27.98 23.18
CA ARG A 81 5.71 -29.17 22.68
C ARG A 81 4.50 -28.74 21.81
N GLY A 82 4.06 -29.54 20.85
CA GLY A 82 2.96 -29.20 19.94
C GLY A 82 3.39 -28.58 18.59
N SER A 83 2.39 -28.18 17.80
CA SER A 83 2.59 -27.48 16.52
C SER A 83 2.65 -25.96 16.67
N CYS A 84 3.20 -25.28 15.66
CA CYS A 84 3.26 -23.81 15.62
C CYS A 84 1.89 -23.12 15.69
N SER A 85 0.79 -23.84 15.43
CA SER A 85 -0.57 -23.32 15.61
C SER A 85 -0.90 -23.05 17.08
N PHE A 86 -0.34 -23.80 18.03
CA PHE A 86 -0.53 -23.50 19.45
C PHE A 86 0.30 -22.31 19.90
N ASP A 87 1.51 -22.15 19.37
CA ASP A 87 2.29 -20.93 19.60
C ASP A 87 1.48 -19.70 19.14
N LEU A 88 0.74 -19.82 18.02
CA LEU A 88 -0.16 -18.78 17.56
C LEU A 88 -1.37 -18.59 18.48
N LEU A 89 -2.04 -19.66 18.94
CA LEU A 89 -3.13 -19.56 19.93
C LEU A 89 -2.68 -18.82 21.18
N VAL A 90 -1.53 -19.24 21.73
CA VAL A 90 -0.91 -18.67 22.92
C VAL A 90 -0.61 -17.18 22.71
N ARG A 91 -0.12 -16.81 21.52
CA ARG A 91 0.17 -15.42 21.14
C ARG A 91 -1.09 -14.54 21.07
N LEU A 92 -2.19 -15.11 20.60
CA LEU A 92 -3.48 -14.43 20.49
C LEU A 92 -4.29 -14.49 21.81
N GLY A 93 -3.73 -15.08 22.87
CA GLY A 93 -4.42 -15.23 24.16
C GLY A 93 -5.59 -16.21 24.10
N LEU A 94 -5.64 -17.10 23.11
CA LEU A 94 -6.74 -18.04 22.85
C LEU A 94 -6.52 -19.41 23.52
N PHE A 95 -5.35 -19.66 24.09
CA PHE A 95 -5.06 -20.94 24.73
C PHE A 95 -5.81 -21.08 26.08
N PRO A 96 -6.12 -22.30 26.55
CA PRO A 96 -6.79 -22.47 27.84
C PRO A 96 -6.13 -21.74 29.01
N GLY A 97 -6.94 -21.07 29.83
CA GLY A 97 -6.51 -20.22 30.94
C GLY A 97 -6.06 -18.81 30.55
N GLN A 98 -6.09 -18.45 29.27
CA GLN A 98 -5.75 -17.10 28.80
C GLN A 98 -6.97 -16.20 28.61
N GLN A 99 -6.72 -14.90 28.48
CA GLN A 99 -7.75 -13.86 28.46
C GLN A 99 -8.84 -14.07 27.40
N ASN A 100 -8.49 -14.61 26.23
CA ASN A 100 -9.40 -14.80 25.09
C ASN A 100 -9.75 -16.28 24.86
N GLU A 101 -9.52 -17.18 25.82
CA GLU A 101 -9.83 -18.62 25.70
C GLU A 101 -11.25 -18.88 25.19
N ALA A 102 -12.23 -18.09 25.64
CA ALA A 102 -13.63 -18.23 25.23
C ALA A 102 -13.89 -17.98 23.74
N LEU A 103 -12.90 -17.44 23.00
CA LEU A 103 -12.97 -17.19 21.56
C LEU A 103 -12.23 -18.27 20.75
N ALA A 104 -11.60 -19.24 21.40
CA ALA A 104 -10.87 -20.29 20.72
C ALA A 104 -11.82 -21.22 19.96
N GLU A 105 -11.49 -21.49 18.71
CA GLU A 105 -12.22 -22.42 17.85
C GLU A 105 -11.33 -23.63 17.57
N TYR A 106 -11.94 -24.82 17.60
CA TYR A 106 -11.26 -26.07 17.31
C TYR A 106 -12.11 -26.90 16.36
N ASP A 107 -11.47 -27.56 15.39
CA ASP A 107 -12.08 -28.70 14.73
C ASP A 107 -11.98 -29.89 15.69
N MET A 108 -13.13 -30.35 16.18
CA MET A 108 -13.23 -31.42 17.16
C MET A 108 -13.26 -32.80 16.49
N GLU A 109 -12.87 -33.83 17.24
CA GLU A 109 -12.98 -35.23 16.84
C GLU A 109 -12.29 -35.57 15.51
N VAL A 110 -11.19 -34.88 15.17
CA VAL A 110 -10.41 -35.14 13.96
C VAL A 110 -9.68 -36.48 14.08
N PRO A 111 -9.92 -37.45 13.19
CA PRO A 111 -9.22 -38.73 13.22
C PRO A 111 -7.70 -38.57 13.01
N VAL A 112 -6.90 -39.30 13.79
CA VAL A 112 -5.42 -39.22 13.72
C VAL A 112 -4.89 -39.51 12.32
N ASP A 113 -5.55 -40.37 11.56
CA ASP A 113 -5.17 -40.75 10.19
C ASP A 113 -5.44 -39.65 9.15
N GLU A 114 -6.38 -38.73 9.39
CA GLU A 114 -6.61 -37.57 8.51
C GLU A 114 -5.52 -36.49 8.62
N VAL A 115 -4.74 -36.53 9.70
CA VAL A 115 -3.71 -35.54 10.04
C VAL A 115 -2.36 -35.83 9.38
N VAL A 116 -2.14 -37.07 8.92
CA VAL A 116 -0.81 -37.63 8.55
C VAL A 116 -0.17 -36.99 7.31
N SER A 117 -0.81 -36.04 6.63
CA SER A 117 -0.39 -35.67 5.28
C SER A 117 0.87 -34.79 5.16
N ARG A 118 1.23 -33.87 6.09
CA ARG A 118 2.36 -32.92 5.83
C ARG A 118 3.11 -32.35 7.07
N GLY A 119 3.92 -33.16 7.75
CA GLY A 119 4.96 -32.70 8.70
C GLY A 119 4.85 -33.30 10.12
N ASN A 120 5.89 -33.09 10.95
CA ASN A 120 6.11 -33.80 12.22
C ASN A 120 5.09 -33.49 13.35
N CYS A 121 4.12 -32.60 13.17
CA CYS A 121 3.03 -32.32 14.13
C CYS A 121 1.73 -32.00 13.36
N TYR A 122 0.58 -32.06 14.04
CA TYR A 122 -0.73 -31.74 13.47
C TYR A 122 -0.89 -30.23 13.19
N CYS A 123 -1.35 -29.90 11.98
CA CYS A 123 -1.45 -28.53 11.46
C CYS A 123 -2.73 -27.86 11.95
N GLY A 124 -2.66 -26.58 12.36
CA GLY A 124 -3.87 -25.78 12.57
C GLY A 124 -4.53 -25.42 11.24
N ARG A 125 -5.74 -24.86 11.26
CA ARG A 125 -6.39 -24.35 10.05
C ARG A 125 -6.65 -22.86 10.17
N ILE A 126 -6.14 -22.06 9.24
CA ILE A 126 -6.34 -20.60 9.24
C ILE A 126 -7.04 -20.15 7.97
N SER A 127 -8.11 -19.35 8.11
CA SER A 127 -8.75 -18.70 6.97
C SER A 127 -7.75 -17.77 6.27
N ARG A 128 -7.64 -17.87 4.94
CA ARG A 128 -6.80 -16.96 4.13
C ARG A 128 -7.10 -15.50 4.42
N HIS A 129 -8.37 -15.11 4.44
CA HIS A 129 -8.78 -13.73 4.73
C HIS A 129 -8.43 -13.30 6.15
N GLY A 130 -8.69 -14.16 7.13
CA GLY A 130 -8.27 -13.91 8.51
C GLY A 130 -6.76 -13.76 8.62
N PHE A 131 -5.98 -14.58 7.91
CA PHE A 131 -4.53 -14.51 7.86
C PHE A 131 -4.02 -13.21 7.24
N ILE A 132 -4.56 -12.82 6.08
CA ILE A 132 -4.23 -11.55 5.41
C ILE A 132 -4.46 -10.39 6.38
N PHE A 133 -5.65 -10.33 7.00
CA PHE A 133 -5.97 -9.27 7.94
C PHE A 133 -5.02 -9.26 9.16
N LEU A 134 -4.75 -10.44 9.74
CA LEU A 134 -3.84 -10.59 10.86
C LEU A 134 -2.44 -10.08 10.53
N VAL A 135 -1.89 -10.50 9.38
CA VAL A 135 -0.58 -10.07 8.90
C VAL A 135 -0.57 -8.57 8.63
N SER A 136 -1.58 -8.03 7.94
CA SER A 136 -1.68 -6.60 7.66
C SER A 136 -1.78 -5.77 8.92
N LYS A 137 -2.51 -6.24 9.94
CA LYS A 137 -2.61 -5.55 11.23
C LYS A 137 -1.24 -5.36 11.88
N TYR A 138 -0.38 -6.36 11.80
CA TYR A 138 0.89 -6.40 12.51
C TYR A 138 2.12 -6.30 11.60
N PHE A 139 1.93 -5.89 10.36
CA PHE A 139 2.93 -5.96 9.31
C PHE A 139 4.18 -5.13 9.61
N GLN A 140 5.36 -5.72 9.45
CA GLN A 140 6.64 -5.01 9.48
C GLN A 140 7.35 -5.10 8.15
N HIS A 141 7.52 -6.33 7.63
CA HIS A 141 8.32 -6.59 6.45
C HIS A 141 7.88 -7.88 5.77
N ALA A 142 8.02 -7.91 4.44
CA ALA A 142 7.88 -9.13 3.65
C ALA A 142 9.08 -9.28 2.71
N SER A 143 9.56 -10.52 2.58
CA SER A 143 10.63 -10.87 1.65
C SER A 143 10.43 -12.28 1.08
N MET A 144 11.11 -12.54 -0.03
CA MET A 144 11.33 -13.91 -0.50
C MET A 144 12.59 -14.48 0.18
N ALA A 145 12.55 -15.76 0.51
CA ALA A 145 13.71 -16.52 0.95
C ALA A 145 13.74 -17.90 0.30
N GLU A 146 14.94 -18.49 0.23
CA GLU A 146 15.07 -19.90 -0.13
C GLU A 146 14.62 -20.77 1.05
N ALA A 147 13.76 -21.74 0.75
CA ALA A 147 13.36 -22.75 1.71
C ALA A 147 14.49 -23.78 1.88
N THR A 148 14.75 -24.20 3.12
CA THR A 148 15.66 -25.31 3.41
C THR A 148 15.12 -26.59 2.75
N GLY A 149 15.79 -27.08 1.71
CA GLY A 149 15.33 -28.23 0.90
C GLY A 149 15.01 -27.92 -0.56
N GLY A 150 15.26 -26.68 -1.02
CA GLY A 150 14.99 -26.23 -2.38
C GLY A 150 13.57 -25.66 -2.51
N GLY A 151 13.44 -24.56 -3.26
CA GLY A 151 12.19 -23.80 -3.42
C GLY A 151 12.24 -22.41 -2.79
N SER A 152 11.27 -21.57 -3.11
CA SER A 152 11.13 -20.22 -2.58
C SER A 152 9.94 -20.14 -1.63
N CYS A 153 10.03 -19.29 -0.60
CA CYS A 153 8.96 -19.05 0.35
C CYS A 153 8.82 -17.56 0.65
N ILE A 154 7.59 -17.16 1.02
CA ILE A 154 7.32 -15.79 1.47
C ILE A 154 7.57 -15.75 2.98
N ILE A 155 8.46 -14.87 3.43
CA ILE A 155 8.66 -14.58 4.85
C ILE A 155 7.97 -13.27 5.18
N LEU A 156 7.03 -13.32 6.12
CA LEU A 156 6.28 -12.19 6.65
C LEU A 156 6.70 -11.97 8.09
N SER A 157 7.39 -10.87 8.37
CA SER A 157 7.73 -10.47 9.73
C SER A 157 6.67 -9.50 10.25
N THR A 158 6.18 -9.77 11.46
CA THR A 158 5.14 -9.01 12.13
C THR A 158 5.52 -8.74 13.59
N SER A 159 4.83 -7.82 14.28
CA SER A 159 5.04 -7.63 15.72
C SER A 159 4.62 -8.83 16.58
N ILE A 160 3.82 -9.75 16.03
CA ILE A 160 3.38 -10.95 16.75
C ILE A 160 4.28 -12.16 16.51
N GLY A 161 5.15 -12.11 15.51
CA GLY A 161 6.05 -13.20 15.15
C GLY A 161 6.33 -13.21 13.65
N ARG A 162 6.95 -14.28 13.18
CA ARG A 162 7.29 -14.48 11.77
C ARG A 162 6.46 -15.60 11.18
N PHE A 163 5.84 -15.34 10.03
CA PHE A 163 5.17 -16.35 9.23
C PHE A 163 6.02 -16.70 8.02
N LYS A 164 6.12 -17.98 7.68
CA LYS A 164 6.72 -18.45 6.44
C LYS A 164 5.66 -19.19 5.65
N CYS A 165 5.37 -18.72 4.44
CA CYS A 165 4.36 -19.29 3.57
C CYS A 165 5.04 -20.09 2.45
N TYR A 166 4.63 -21.34 2.31
CA TYR A 166 5.16 -22.29 1.33
C TYR A 166 4.02 -22.76 0.44
N GLU A 167 4.34 -23.09 -0.81
CA GLU A 167 3.41 -23.76 -1.72
C GLU A 167 3.95 -25.15 -2.03
N ILE A 168 3.12 -26.17 -1.80
CA ILE A 168 3.46 -27.58 -2.03
C ILE A 168 2.25 -28.21 -2.71
N GLU A 169 2.41 -28.72 -3.93
CA GLU A 169 1.36 -29.45 -4.68
C GLU A 169 0.00 -28.71 -4.63
N ASP A 170 0.00 -27.46 -5.11
CA ASP A 170 -1.16 -26.55 -5.17
C ASP A 170 -1.80 -26.19 -3.81
N ARG A 171 -1.13 -26.45 -2.69
CA ARG A 171 -1.60 -26.06 -1.35
C ARG A 171 -0.63 -25.12 -0.68
N THR A 172 -1.16 -24.12 0.02
CA THR A 172 -0.37 -23.23 0.87
C THR A 172 -0.19 -23.83 2.26
N PHE A 173 1.01 -23.69 2.84
CA PHE A 173 1.33 -24.01 4.23
C PHE A 173 1.92 -22.81 4.92
N ILE A 174 1.54 -22.59 6.17
CA ILE A 174 2.04 -21.48 6.97
C ILE A 174 2.74 -22.03 8.21
N HIS A 175 4.03 -21.71 8.33
CA HIS A 175 4.78 -21.93 9.56
C HIS A 175 4.82 -20.62 10.36
N PHE A 176 4.39 -20.66 11.63
CA PHE A 176 4.50 -19.54 12.55
C PHE A 176 5.66 -19.71 13.53
N ASP A 177 6.41 -18.63 13.77
CA ASP A 177 7.49 -18.56 14.74
C ASP A 177 7.33 -17.33 15.66
N SER A 178 7.00 -17.57 16.93
CA SER A 178 6.83 -16.53 17.97
C SER A 178 8.14 -15.95 18.52
N GLY A 179 9.29 -16.60 18.26
CA GLY A 179 10.58 -16.23 18.84
C GLY A 179 11.26 -15.01 18.22
N THR A 180 10.82 -14.60 17.02
CA THR A 180 11.39 -13.43 16.34
C THR A 180 10.53 -12.19 16.63
N ARG A 181 11.02 -11.30 17.51
CA ARG A 181 10.37 -10.02 17.84
C ARG A 181 11.10 -8.86 17.14
N SER A 182 10.34 -7.84 16.75
CA SER A 182 10.88 -6.50 16.49
C SER A 182 10.05 -5.49 17.28
N SER A 183 10.72 -4.51 17.88
CA SER A 183 10.24 -3.67 18.97
C SER A 183 9.38 -2.47 18.55
N TYR A 184 9.11 -2.27 17.26
CA TYR A 184 8.32 -1.12 16.81
C TYR A 184 7.58 -1.38 15.49
N VAL A 185 6.30 -0.98 15.43
CA VAL A 185 5.48 -0.97 14.19
C VAL A 185 4.63 0.28 14.16
N ASP A 186 4.73 1.05 13.08
CA ASP A 186 3.72 2.06 12.75
C ASP A 186 2.47 1.34 12.24
N LEU A 187 1.52 1.14 13.16
CA LEU A 187 0.24 0.49 12.90
C LEU A 187 -0.72 1.44 12.20
N VAL A 188 -1.48 0.92 11.23
CA VAL A 188 -2.64 1.62 10.69
C VAL A 188 -3.82 1.32 11.63
N GLU A 189 -4.27 2.33 12.39
CA GLU A 189 -5.25 2.17 13.49
C GLU A 189 -6.56 1.50 13.08
N SER A 190 -7.04 1.77 11.86
CA SER A 190 -8.24 1.12 11.29
C SER A 190 -7.89 0.45 9.97
N GLN A 191 -8.11 -0.86 9.91
CA GLN A 191 -7.94 -1.66 8.71
C GLN A 191 -9.27 -2.29 8.28
N ASP A 192 -9.58 -2.19 7.00
CA ASP A 192 -10.68 -2.87 6.32
C ASP A 192 -10.08 -3.93 5.39
N LEU A 193 -10.52 -5.18 5.55
CA LEU A 193 -10.03 -6.29 4.74
C LEU A 193 -10.34 -6.09 3.26
N ASP A 194 -11.53 -5.59 2.92
CA ASP A 194 -11.94 -5.43 1.52
C ASP A 194 -11.08 -4.38 0.83
N ASP A 195 -10.71 -3.31 1.55
CA ASP A 195 -9.76 -2.29 1.06
C ASP A 195 -8.37 -2.90 0.78
N ILE A 196 -7.87 -3.79 1.65
CA ILE A 196 -6.60 -4.50 1.46
C ILE A 196 -6.66 -5.34 0.18
N LEU A 197 -7.69 -6.17 0.04
CA LEU A 197 -7.87 -7.08 -1.08
C LEU A 197 -8.01 -6.32 -2.41
N ARG A 198 -8.86 -5.29 -2.46
CA ARG A 198 -9.04 -4.44 -3.66
C ARG A 198 -7.75 -3.76 -4.08
N SER A 199 -7.00 -3.21 -3.11
CA SER A 199 -5.72 -2.57 -3.42
C SER A 199 -4.69 -3.56 -3.99
N ALA A 200 -4.62 -4.79 -3.45
CA ALA A 200 -3.74 -5.84 -3.96
C ALA A 200 -4.15 -6.34 -5.37
N ARG A 201 -5.44 -6.23 -5.72
CA ARG A 201 -5.97 -6.47 -7.08
C ARG A 201 -5.68 -5.34 -8.07
N GLY A 202 -4.92 -4.32 -7.66
CA GLY A 202 -4.58 -3.17 -8.48
C GLY A 202 -5.73 -2.18 -8.66
N GLU A 203 -6.77 -2.23 -7.81
CA GLU A 203 -7.79 -1.20 -7.77
C GLU A 203 -7.28 0.01 -6.99
N SER A 204 -7.69 1.20 -7.43
CA SER A 204 -7.40 2.46 -6.75
C SER A 204 -8.72 3.11 -6.32
N LEU A 205 -8.73 3.64 -5.09
CA LEU A 205 -9.84 4.43 -4.61
C LEU A 205 -9.69 5.85 -5.18
N ILE A 206 -10.52 6.21 -6.16
CA ILE A 206 -10.40 7.48 -6.88
C ILE A 206 -11.74 8.22 -6.92
N ASN A 207 -11.70 9.56 -6.92
CA ASN A 207 -12.93 10.35 -6.99
C ASN A 207 -13.56 10.23 -8.37
N GLY A 208 -14.81 9.78 -8.43
CA GLY A 208 -15.45 9.31 -9.67
C GLY A 208 -15.83 10.38 -10.70
N SER A 209 -15.67 11.67 -10.36
CA SER A 209 -15.96 12.79 -11.26
C SER A 209 -14.77 13.71 -11.42
N THR A 210 -14.30 13.87 -12.67
CA THR A 210 -13.37 14.93 -13.08
C THR A 210 -14.04 16.31 -13.11
N ASP A 211 -15.36 16.33 -13.31
CA ASP A 211 -16.11 17.54 -13.65
C ASP A 211 -16.85 18.13 -12.44
N ASN A 212 -17.08 17.32 -11.39
CA ASN A 212 -17.85 17.71 -10.22
C ASN A 212 -17.07 17.43 -8.94
N VAL A 213 -16.12 18.33 -8.69
CA VAL A 213 -15.28 18.41 -7.49
C VAL A 213 -16.12 18.62 -6.20
N GLN A 214 -17.44 18.79 -6.29
CA GLN A 214 -18.33 19.06 -5.16
C GLN A 214 -18.77 17.82 -4.37
N ASN A 215 -18.82 16.64 -4.98
CA ASN A 215 -19.26 15.42 -4.29
C ASN A 215 -18.09 14.47 -4.06
N LYS A 216 -17.81 14.18 -2.78
CA LYS A 216 -16.83 13.19 -2.34
C LYS A 216 -17.35 11.78 -2.61
N VAL A 217 -17.31 11.34 -3.86
CA VAL A 217 -17.68 9.96 -4.23
C VAL A 217 -16.42 9.24 -4.67
N PHE A 218 -15.70 8.71 -3.68
CA PHE A 218 -14.59 7.83 -3.94
C PHE A 218 -15.11 6.45 -4.31
N GLU A 219 -14.69 5.97 -5.48
CA GLU A 219 -15.05 4.66 -6.01
C GLU A 219 -13.79 3.86 -6.23
N TRP A 220 -13.87 2.57 -5.91
CA TRP A 220 -12.84 1.61 -6.28
C TRP A 220 -12.90 1.38 -7.78
N ARG A 221 -11.80 1.69 -8.48
CA ARG A 221 -11.69 1.51 -9.91
C ARG A 221 -10.41 0.74 -10.24
N ARG A 222 -10.55 -0.28 -11.07
CA ARG A 222 -9.40 -0.93 -11.71
C ARG A 222 -8.90 -0.02 -12.82
N SER A 223 -7.60 0.29 -12.84
CA SER A 223 -7.03 0.98 -14.00
C SER A 223 -7.12 0.07 -15.21
N THR A 224 -8.04 0.37 -16.13
CA THR A 224 -8.18 -0.35 -17.39
C THR A 224 -7.72 0.57 -18.51
N GLY A 225 -6.42 0.52 -18.80
CA GLY A 225 -5.81 1.22 -19.93
C GLY A 225 -5.25 2.62 -19.67
N GLU A 226 -5.54 3.25 -18.53
CA GLU A 226 -4.93 4.53 -18.16
C GLU A 226 -3.60 4.34 -17.42
N ALA A 227 -2.56 5.06 -17.85
CA ALA A 227 -1.29 5.05 -17.15
C ALA A 227 -1.47 5.54 -15.71
N PHE A 228 -0.84 4.85 -14.75
CA PHE A 228 -0.89 5.18 -13.32
C PHE A 228 -0.59 6.68 -13.05
N GLU A 229 0.44 7.21 -13.71
CA GLU A 229 0.88 8.59 -13.60
C GLU A 229 -0.21 9.58 -14.06
N SER A 230 -1.03 9.19 -15.04
CA SER A 230 -2.17 9.97 -15.53
C SER A 230 -3.23 10.12 -14.45
N ILE A 231 -3.62 9.02 -13.81
CA ILE A 231 -4.62 9.05 -12.74
C ILE A 231 -4.07 9.87 -11.55
N ALA A 232 -2.80 9.68 -11.20
CA ALA A 232 -2.15 10.35 -10.07
C ALA A 232 -1.97 11.86 -10.24
N ALA A 233 -1.91 12.36 -11.48
CA ALA A 233 -1.82 13.79 -11.77
C ALA A 233 -3.17 14.44 -12.12
N GLY A 234 -4.18 13.66 -12.52
CA GLY A 234 -5.47 14.17 -12.99
C GLY A 234 -6.65 13.98 -12.03
N GLN A 235 -6.57 13.06 -11.06
CA GLN A 235 -7.69 12.71 -10.19
C GLN A 235 -7.28 12.69 -8.72
N PHE A 236 -8.26 12.87 -7.81
CA PHE A 236 -8.00 12.73 -6.38
C PHE A 236 -7.95 11.25 -5.99
N TYR A 237 -6.85 10.85 -5.35
CA TYR A 237 -6.73 9.56 -4.69
C TYR A 237 -7.33 9.61 -3.28
N GLY A 238 -8.17 8.62 -2.99
CA GLY A 238 -8.64 8.33 -1.64
C GLY A 238 -7.51 7.76 -0.79
N VAL A 239 -7.68 7.83 0.54
CA VAL A 239 -6.85 7.05 1.47
C VAL A 239 -7.73 5.91 1.98
N PRO A 240 -7.49 4.66 1.54
CA PRO A 240 -8.21 3.53 2.08
C PRO A 240 -7.91 3.39 3.57
N LYS A 241 -8.83 2.81 4.33
CA LYS A 241 -8.55 2.44 5.72
C LYS A 241 -7.82 1.11 5.71
N ALA A 242 -6.61 1.07 5.14
CA ALA A 242 -5.83 -0.15 4.99
C ALA A 242 -4.35 0.15 4.74
N ILE A 243 -3.53 -0.88 4.92
CA ILE A 243 -2.20 -0.98 4.30
C ILE A 243 -2.39 -1.25 2.80
N ILE A 244 -1.51 -0.67 1.98
CA ILE A 244 -1.45 -0.94 0.54
C ILE A 244 -0.16 -1.70 0.25
N TYR A 245 -0.28 -2.99 -0.06
CA TYR A 245 0.89 -3.77 -0.47
C TYR A 245 1.33 -3.38 -1.87
N MET A 246 2.61 -3.05 -2.01
CA MET A 246 3.19 -2.64 -3.28
C MET A 246 4.52 -3.32 -3.50
N THR A 247 4.76 -3.67 -4.75
CA THR A 247 6.05 -4.17 -5.21
C THR A 247 7.06 -3.03 -5.16
N LYS A 248 8.35 -3.38 -5.00
CA LYS A 248 9.44 -2.38 -4.99
C LYS A 248 9.41 -1.47 -6.23
N PRO A 249 9.24 -1.97 -7.48
CA PRO A 249 9.10 -1.11 -8.66
C PRO A 249 7.96 -0.10 -8.55
N THR A 250 6.79 -0.52 -8.06
CA THR A 250 5.61 0.35 -7.89
C THR A 250 5.86 1.44 -6.86
N ILE A 251 6.49 1.12 -5.74
CA ILE A 251 6.89 2.12 -4.73
C ILE A 251 7.86 3.14 -5.33
N GLN A 252 8.84 2.68 -6.14
CA GLN A 252 9.80 3.58 -6.77
C GLN A 252 9.14 4.51 -7.80
N ARG A 253 8.12 4.04 -8.54
CA ARG A 253 7.33 4.92 -9.43
C ARG A 253 6.61 6.02 -8.66
N TRP A 254 5.96 5.69 -7.54
CA TRP A 254 5.33 6.68 -6.67
C TRP A 254 6.34 7.68 -6.07
N LYS A 255 7.52 7.20 -5.65
CA LYS A 255 8.60 8.06 -5.15
C LYS A 255 9.12 9.00 -6.25
N ARG A 256 9.36 8.49 -7.46
CA ARG A 256 9.74 9.29 -8.63
C ARG A 256 8.70 10.37 -8.94
N LEU A 257 7.42 10.03 -8.94
CA LEU A 257 6.34 11.01 -9.16
C LEU A 257 6.34 12.10 -8.08
N LYS A 258 6.52 11.71 -6.80
CA LYS A 258 6.62 12.66 -5.69
C LYS A 258 7.81 13.61 -5.87
N GLU A 259 8.99 13.09 -6.18
CA GLU A 259 10.22 13.87 -6.43
C GLU A 259 10.08 14.80 -7.64
N PHE A 260 9.48 14.30 -8.72
CA PHE A 260 9.15 15.09 -9.90
C PHE A 260 8.22 16.23 -9.54
N ALA A 261 7.15 15.96 -8.79
CA ALA A 261 6.21 16.97 -8.34
C ALA A 261 6.90 18.07 -7.52
N TYR A 262 7.80 17.72 -6.58
CA TYR A 262 8.61 18.72 -5.87
C TYR A 262 9.49 19.56 -6.81
N SER A 263 10.13 18.92 -7.80
CA SER A 263 11.02 19.60 -8.75
C SER A 263 10.25 20.53 -9.68
N MET A 264 9.11 20.07 -10.21
CA MET A 264 8.15 20.87 -10.95
C MET A 264 7.68 22.04 -10.09
N ILE A 265 7.46 21.80 -8.79
CA ILE A 265 6.95 22.84 -7.91
C ILE A 265 7.92 24.01 -7.82
N SER A 266 9.17 23.67 -7.52
CA SER A 266 10.28 24.60 -7.44
C SER A 266 10.53 25.31 -8.78
N ALA A 267 10.45 24.60 -9.89
CA ALA A 267 10.69 25.16 -11.22
C ALA A 267 9.63 26.21 -11.58
N VAL A 268 8.35 25.91 -11.36
CA VAL A 268 7.25 26.87 -11.60
C VAL A 268 7.44 28.13 -10.76
N LEU A 269 7.75 28.01 -9.46
CA LEU A 269 8.01 29.19 -8.62
C LEU A 269 9.18 30.03 -9.16
N SER A 270 10.29 29.37 -9.50
CA SER A 270 11.48 30.04 -10.05
C SER A 270 11.20 30.77 -11.37
N VAL A 271 10.40 30.16 -12.25
CA VAL A 271 9.96 30.80 -13.50
C VAL A 271 9.09 32.02 -13.20
N LEU A 272 8.10 31.89 -12.31
CA LEU A 272 7.18 32.96 -11.95
C LEU A 272 7.84 34.11 -11.17
N ASP A 273 8.94 33.87 -10.47
CA ASP A 273 9.73 34.96 -9.86
C ASP A 273 10.51 35.77 -10.90
N GLY A 274 10.84 35.15 -12.04
CA GLY A 274 11.58 35.77 -13.13
C GLY A 274 10.72 36.45 -14.20
N ILE A 275 9.38 36.34 -14.16
CA ILE A 275 8.55 36.91 -15.21
C ILE A 275 8.52 38.44 -15.16
N ARG A 276 8.32 39.04 -16.34
CA ARG A 276 8.16 40.49 -16.53
C ARG A 276 6.90 40.86 -17.30
N GLU A 277 6.25 39.88 -17.90
CA GLU A 277 5.00 40.03 -18.65
C GLU A 277 4.11 38.80 -18.44
N PRO A 278 2.78 38.93 -18.57
CA PRO A 278 2.03 40.16 -18.83
C PRO A 278 2.08 41.15 -17.65
N GLU A 279 2.14 42.46 -17.92
CA GLU A 279 2.35 43.50 -16.89
C GLU A 279 1.28 43.47 -15.80
N GLU A 280 0.01 43.27 -16.17
CA GLU A 280 -1.11 43.19 -15.23
C GLU A 280 -0.98 42.03 -14.24
N PHE A 281 -0.47 40.88 -14.69
CA PHE A 281 -0.22 39.72 -13.83
C PHE A 281 0.98 39.95 -12.91
N VAL A 282 2.06 40.57 -13.43
CA VAL A 282 3.23 40.92 -12.62
C VAL A 282 2.86 41.94 -11.54
N HIS A 283 2.06 42.95 -11.90
CA HIS A 283 1.53 43.92 -10.96
C HIS A 283 0.68 43.25 -9.88
N ALA A 284 -0.22 42.34 -10.26
CA ALA A 284 -1.02 41.56 -9.32
C ALA A 284 -0.15 40.71 -8.37
N MET A 285 0.86 40.01 -8.89
CA MET A 285 1.82 39.22 -8.12
C MET A 285 2.59 40.07 -7.09
N ASN A 286 3.00 41.29 -7.44
CA ASN A 286 3.73 42.20 -6.56
C ASN A 286 2.85 42.81 -5.45
N ASN A 287 1.54 42.87 -5.66
CA ASN A 287 0.59 43.41 -4.69
C ASN A 287 0.05 42.37 -3.70
N LEU A 288 0.40 41.10 -3.90
CA LEU A 288 0.06 40.04 -2.94
C LEU A 288 0.91 40.15 -1.68
N PRO A 289 0.34 39.83 -0.51
CA PRO A 289 1.12 39.74 0.72
C PRO A 289 2.24 38.72 0.56
N HIS A 290 3.38 38.95 1.20
CA HIS A 290 4.43 37.95 1.20
C HIS A 290 3.94 36.72 1.99
N ALA A 291 4.36 35.52 1.57
CA ALA A 291 3.90 34.27 2.19
C ALA A 291 4.25 34.14 3.70
N ASP A 292 5.12 35.01 4.21
CA ASP A 292 5.55 35.10 5.61
C ASP A 292 4.79 36.16 6.43
N ASP A 293 3.91 36.95 5.79
CA ASP A 293 3.08 37.92 6.48
C ASP A 293 1.91 37.22 7.18
N ASN A 294 1.79 37.40 8.50
CA ASN A 294 0.66 36.94 9.32
C ASN A 294 -0.62 37.73 8.97
N VAL A 295 -1.16 37.54 7.77
CA VAL A 295 -2.35 38.25 7.30
C VAL A 295 -3.61 37.49 7.72
N ARG A 296 -3.95 37.59 9.01
CA ARG A 296 -5.33 37.37 9.47
C ARG A 296 -6.12 38.64 9.18
N GLY A 297 -6.79 38.71 8.02
CA GLY A 297 -7.89 39.66 7.82
C GLY A 297 -7.76 40.72 6.72
N ARG A 298 -6.98 40.52 5.65
CA ARG A 298 -7.25 41.25 4.39
C ARG A 298 -8.25 40.42 3.57
N ASP A 299 -9.40 41.01 3.28
CA ASP A 299 -10.24 40.55 2.18
C ASP A 299 -9.40 40.66 0.91
N LEU A 300 -8.89 39.51 0.44
CA LEU A 300 -8.33 39.36 -0.89
C LEU A 300 -9.53 39.36 -1.86
N SER A 301 -10.21 40.50 -2.02
CA SER A 301 -11.26 40.65 -3.02
C SER A 301 -10.59 40.72 -4.40
N MET A 302 -10.29 39.56 -4.97
CA MET A 302 -9.66 39.43 -6.27
C MET A 302 -10.71 39.68 -7.35
N ALA A 303 -10.62 40.86 -7.99
CA ALA A 303 -11.65 41.31 -8.92
C ALA A 303 -11.33 40.88 -10.36
N THR A 304 -10.05 40.83 -10.72
CA THR A 304 -9.61 40.58 -12.09
C THR A 304 -9.08 39.15 -12.29
N PRO A 305 -9.11 38.61 -13.54
CA PRO A 305 -8.51 37.31 -13.85
C PRO A 305 -7.01 37.23 -13.50
N ALA A 306 -6.27 38.34 -13.63
CA ALA A 306 -4.85 38.42 -13.29
C ALA A 306 -4.62 38.28 -11.77
N GLU A 307 -5.43 38.96 -10.96
CA GLU A 307 -5.41 38.90 -9.49
C GLU A 307 -5.78 37.52 -8.94
N LYS A 308 -6.80 36.89 -9.52
CA LYS A 308 -7.19 35.51 -9.21
C LYS A 308 -6.07 34.51 -9.53
N LEU A 309 -5.44 34.65 -10.71
CA LEU A 309 -4.29 33.82 -11.07
C LEU A 309 -3.11 34.03 -10.11
N ALA A 310 -2.83 35.28 -9.73
CA ALA A 310 -1.74 35.59 -8.81
C ALA A 310 -2.01 34.99 -7.42
N SER A 311 -3.27 34.98 -6.98
CA SER A 311 -3.69 34.32 -5.74
C SER A 311 -3.45 32.81 -5.77
N CYS A 312 -3.65 32.16 -6.92
CA CYS A 312 -3.26 30.76 -7.09
C CYS A 312 -1.76 30.55 -6.86
N VAL A 313 -0.91 31.45 -7.35
CA VAL A 313 0.55 31.39 -7.12
C VAL A 313 0.91 31.60 -5.66
N TYR A 314 0.21 32.50 -4.95
CA TYR A 314 0.38 32.68 -3.51
C TYR A 314 0.02 31.40 -2.75
N LEU A 315 -1.17 30.83 -2.99
CA LEU A 315 -1.61 29.59 -2.35
C LEU A 315 -0.63 28.45 -2.63
N TYR A 316 -0.17 28.36 -3.87
CA TYR A 316 0.83 27.41 -4.29
C TYR A 316 2.16 27.54 -3.52
N ARG A 317 2.68 28.77 -3.37
CA ARG A 317 3.88 29.07 -2.57
C ARG A 317 3.67 28.75 -1.09
N THR A 318 2.49 29.02 -0.54
CA THR A 318 2.17 28.68 0.86
C THR A 318 2.09 27.17 1.05
N LEU A 319 1.47 26.44 0.11
CA LEU A 319 1.32 25.00 0.18
C LEU A 319 2.63 24.26 -0.06
N SER A 320 3.50 24.72 -0.97
CA SER A 320 4.80 24.10 -1.21
C SER A 320 5.73 24.13 0.00
N ARG A 321 5.57 25.11 0.89
CA ARG A 321 6.28 25.22 2.17
C ARG A 321 5.67 24.35 3.28
N LYS A 322 4.44 23.88 3.11
CA LYS A 322 3.71 23.04 4.08
C LYS A 322 3.79 21.57 3.67
N ASN A 323 3.54 20.67 4.61
CA ASN A 323 3.36 19.26 4.29
C ASN A 323 1.98 19.03 3.66
N VAL A 324 1.88 19.18 2.34
CA VAL A 324 0.62 19.03 1.59
C VAL A 324 -0.01 17.64 1.81
N GLY A 325 0.81 16.60 2.04
CA GLY A 325 0.33 15.25 2.26
C GLY A 325 -0.57 15.04 3.49
N VAL A 326 -0.51 15.93 4.48
CA VAL A 326 -1.37 15.85 5.68
C VAL A 326 -2.67 16.65 5.57
N MET A 327 -2.89 17.37 4.47
CA MET A 327 -4.11 18.13 4.28
C MET A 327 -5.32 17.21 4.10
N SER A 328 -6.43 17.58 4.76
CA SER A 328 -7.72 16.91 4.55
C SER A 328 -8.16 17.02 3.10
N TYR A 329 -8.99 16.06 2.67
CA TYR A 329 -9.55 16.08 1.33
C TYR A 329 -10.33 17.38 1.12
N GLU A 330 -11.17 17.78 2.08
CA GLU A 330 -12.04 18.95 1.98
C GLU A 330 -11.23 20.25 1.78
N SER A 331 -10.13 20.40 2.52
CA SER A 331 -9.23 21.56 2.39
C SER A 331 -8.53 21.59 1.04
N PHE A 332 -7.98 20.45 0.60
CA PHE A 332 -7.25 20.37 -0.66
C PHE A 332 -8.18 20.49 -1.88
N ASN A 333 -9.39 19.94 -1.77
CA ASN A 333 -10.45 20.03 -2.77
C ASN A 333 -10.92 21.47 -2.97
N THR A 334 -11.10 22.24 -1.88
CA THR A 334 -11.42 23.67 -1.95
C THR A 334 -10.33 24.44 -2.70
N PHE A 335 -9.06 24.19 -2.38
CA PHE A 335 -7.93 24.76 -3.10
C PHE A 335 -7.97 24.41 -4.59
N ALA A 336 -8.20 23.14 -4.94
CA ALA A 336 -8.23 22.69 -6.31
C ALA A 336 -9.37 23.31 -7.13
N GLN A 337 -10.56 23.46 -6.55
CA GLN A 337 -11.68 24.14 -7.20
C GLN A 337 -11.35 25.59 -7.57
N LEU A 338 -10.78 26.33 -6.61
CA LEU A 338 -10.36 27.71 -6.82
C LEU A 338 -9.30 27.78 -7.93
N CYS A 339 -8.26 26.97 -7.85
CA CYS A 339 -7.20 26.98 -8.85
C CYS A 339 -7.66 26.59 -10.26
N LEU A 340 -8.54 25.60 -10.41
CA LEU A 340 -9.08 25.20 -11.70
C LEU A 340 -9.91 26.32 -12.33
N SER A 341 -10.82 26.92 -11.55
CA SER A 341 -11.68 28.02 -12.00
C SER A 341 -10.86 29.25 -12.40
N ASP A 342 -9.98 29.70 -11.51
CA ASP A 342 -9.19 30.92 -11.69
C ASP A 342 -8.18 30.79 -12.83
N THR A 343 -7.56 29.61 -12.99
CA THR A 343 -6.62 29.37 -14.09
C THR A 343 -7.35 29.30 -15.44
N LEU A 344 -8.57 28.75 -15.49
CA LEU A 344 -9.39 28.76 -16.70
C LEU A 344 -9.79 30.19 -17.10
N GLU A 345 -10.26 30.99 -16.13
CA GLU A 345 -10.65 32.38 -16.35
C GLU A 345 -9.46 33.21 -16.85
N ALA A 346 -8.29 33.05 -16.22
CA ALA A 346 -7.07 33.70 -16.65
C ALA A 346 -6.61 33.23 -18.04
N HIS A 347 -6.71 31.93 -18.35
CA HIS A 347 -6.37 31.43 -19.69
C HIS A 347 -7.29 32.03 -20.77
N LYS A 348 -8.59 32.15 -20.49
CA LYS A 348 -9.55 32.80 -21.39
C LYS A 348 -9.21 34.27 -21.62
N HIS A 349 -8.80 34.96 -20.56
CA HIS A 349 -8.43 36.36 -20.58
C HIS A 349 -7.13 36.61 -21.36
N PHE A 350 -6.04 35.94 -21.00
CA PHE A 350 -4.72 36.19 -21.59
C PHE A 350 -4.56 35.60 -22.99
N ARG A 351 -5.13 34.42 -23.26
CA ARG A 351 -4.76 33.64 -24.45
C ARG A 351 -5.90 33.39 -25.42
N SER A 352 -6.99 32.78 -24.96
CA SER A 352 -8.05 32.32 -25.87
C SER A 352 -9.41 32.27 -25.18
N PRO A 353 -10.34 33.20 -25.49
CA PRO A 353 -11.66 33.24 -24.86
C PRO A 353 -12.52 32.01 -25.20
N ARG A 354 -12.15 31.25 -26.23
CA ARG A 354 -12.86 30.06 -26.72
C ARG A 354 -12.35 28.75 -26.13
N VAL A 355 -11.39 28.78 -25.20
CA VAL A 355 -10.88 27.53 -24.59
C VAL A 355 -11.95 26.87 -23.73
N GLU A 356 -12.09 25.56 -23.88
CA GLU A 356 -12.90 24.70 -23.03
C GLU A 356 -12.04 24.10 -21.91
N LEU A 357 -12.63 23.93 -20.72
CA LEU A 357 -11.93 23.43 -19.54
C LEU A 357 -11.31 22.04 -19.79
N THR A 358 -12.07 21.13 -20.39
CA THR A 358 -11.61 19.77 -20.70
C THR A 358 -10.34 19.79 -21.55
N LYS A 359 -10.32 20.59 -22.62
CA LYS A 359 -9.15 20.71 -23.50
C LYS A 359 -7.94 21.32 -22.78
N LEU A 360 -8.17 22.28 -21.88
CA LEU A 360 -7.11 22.88 -21.05
C LEU A 360 -6.50 21.84 -20.12
N ILE A 361 -7.34 21.02 -19.46
CA ILE A 361 -6.92 19.93 -18.58
C ILE A 361 -6.13 18.90 -19.38
N GLU A 362 -6.69 18.36 -20.46
CA GLU A 362 -6.04 17.34 -21.31
C GLU A 362 -4.67 17.81 -21.80
N THR A 363 -4.60 19.00 -22.40
CA THR A 363 -3.34 19.53 -22.97
C THR A 363 -2.29 19.76 -21.89
N SER A 364 -2.70 20.27 -20.72
CA SER A 364 -1.79 20.54 -19.61
C SER A 364 -1.32 19.24 -18.96
N HIS A 365 -2.20 18.26 -18.86
CA HIS A 365 -1.92 16.96 -18.30
C HIS A 365 -0.97 16.15 -19.20
N SER A 366 -1.21 16.10 -20.51
CA SER A 366 -0.28 15.45 -21.46
C SER A 366 1.12 16.09 -21.41
N ARG A 367 1.20 17.41 -21.23
CA ARG A 367 2.49 18.10 -21.06
C ARG A 367 3.18 17.70 -19.76
N PHE A 368 2.43 17.65 -18.65
CA PHE A 368 2.96 17.24 -17.35
C PHE A 368 3.59 15.84 -17.43
N LEU A 369 2.87 14.89 -18.04
CA LEU A 369 3.36 13.52 -18.23
C LEU A 369 4.58 13.45 -19.15
N ARG A 370 4.60 14.22 -20.25
CA ARG A 370 5.78 14.28 -21.13
C ARG A 370 7.03 14.77 -20.39
N ILE A 371 6.89 15.80 -19.55
CA ILE A 371 8.03 16.31 -18.75
C ILE A 371 8.44 15.28 -17.68
N LEU A 372 7.49 14.54 -17.12
CA LEU A 372 7.77 13.43 -16.20
C LEU A 372 8.54 12.29 -16.88
N ASP A 373 8.21 11.94 -18.13
CA ASP A 373 8.88 10.88 -18.87
C ASP A 373 10.37 11.20 -19.04
N ASP A 374 10.69 12.46 -19.36
CA ASP A 374 12.06 12.96 -19.51
C ASP A 374 12.78 13.18 -18.15
N PHE A 375 12.04 13.15 -17.04
CA PHE A 375 12.59 13.43 -15.70
C PHE A 375 13.43 12.27 -15.18
N GLN A 376 14.71 12.55 -14.89
CA GLN A 376 15.59 11.63 -14.17
C GLN A 376 15.61 11.96 -12.66
N PRO A 377 15.31 10.97 -11.79
CA PRO A 377 15.32 11.16 -10.34
C PRO A 377 16.71 11.48 -9.80
N MET A 378 16.76 12.03 -8.58
CA MET A 378 18.03 12.40 -7.95
C MET A 378 18.77 11.17 -7.41
N ASP A 379 19.56 10.49 -8.25
CA ASP A 379 20.43 9.40 -7.81
C ASP A 379 21.66 9.95 -7.06
N GLY A 380 21.50 10.36 -5.79
CA GLY A 380 22.55 10.58 -4.77
C GLY A 380 23.69 11.59 -5.07
N SER A 381 23.93 11.91 -6.33
CA SER A 381 24.88 12.84 -6.88
C SER A 381 24.14 14.13 -7.18
N SER A 382 24.62 15.23 -6.61
CA SER A 382 24.01 16.55 -6.69
C SER A 382 24.00 17.15 -8.11
N ALA A 383 24.69 16.53 -9.07
CA ALA A 383 24.77 16.99 -10.46
C ALA A 383 23.54 16.59 -11.30
N ALA A 384 23.08 15.33 -11.22
CA ALA A 384 21.95 14.84 -12.01
C ALA A 384 20.62 15.53 -11.62
N GLY A 385 20.40 15.73 -10.31
CA GLY A 385 19.21 16.43 -9.81
C GLY A 385 19.14 17.93 -10.12
N ARG A 386 20.29 18.60 -10.26
CA ARG A 386 20.33 20.00 -10.71
C ARG A 386 20.05 20.12 -12.20
N LEU A 387 20.50 19.14 -12.99
CA LEU A 387 20.22 19.06 -14.42
C LEU A 387 18.73 18.85 -14.70
N SER A 388 18.04 18.00 -13.93
CA SER A 388 16.59 17.75 -14.12
C SER A 388 15.71 18.96 -13.77
N ASN A 389 15.99 19.68 -12.68
CA ASN A 389 15.26 20.92 -12.37
C ASN A 389 15.49 22.00 -13.45
N SER A 390 16.73 22.13 -13.95
CA SER A 390 17.04 23.06 -15.06
C SER A 390 16.35 22.68 -16.38
N GLN A 391 16.08 21.39 -16.62
CA GLN A 391 15.33 20.94 -17.80
C GLN A 391 13.85 21.30 -17.68
N ILE A 392 13.23 21.02 -16.52
CA ILE A 392 11.83 21.41 -16.25
C ILE A 392 11.69 22.93 -16.40
N GLN A 393 12.60 23.70 -15.80
CA GLN A 393 12.59 25.16 -15.89
C GLN A 393 12.70 25.64 -17.33
N ARG A 394 13.58 25.06 -18.16
CA ARG A 394 13.70 25.40 -19.58
C ARG A 394 12.43 25.10 -20.37
N GLU A 395 11.80 23.95 -20.14
CA GLU A 395 10.52 23.61 -20.77
C GLU A 395 9.44 24.63 -20.42
N LEU A 396 9.29 24.98 -19.13
CA LEU A 396 8.33 25.99 -18.68
C LEU A 396 8.64 27.39 -19.23
N GLN A 397 9.92 27.78 -19.28
CA GLN A 397 10.35 29.05 -19.87
C GLN A 397 10.08 29.12 -21.37
N SER A 398 10.30 28.02 -22.10
CA SER A 398 10.01 27.96 -23.54
C SER A 398 8.53 28.24 -23.84
N MET A 399 7.62 27.84 -22.94
CA MET A 399 6.19 28.15 -23.06
C MET A 399 5.94 29.65 -22.99
N LEU A 400 6.60 30.37 -22.09
CA LEU A 400 6.46 31.82 -21.96
C LEU A 400 7.17 32.58 -23.09
N GLN A 401 8.30 32.07 -23.58
CA GLN A 401 9.02 32.65 -24.71
C GLN A 401 8.22 32.56 -26.00
N SER A 402 7.55 31.43 -26.25
CA SER A 402 6.69 31.25 -27.43
C SER A 402 5.47 32.17 -27.41
N ASN A 403 4.88 32.39 -26.24
CA ASN A 403 3.84 33.38 -26.02
C ASN A 403 3.75 33.74 -24.53
N LYS A 404 3.97 35.01 -24.21
CA LYS A 404 3.99 35.52 -22.84
C LYS A 404 2.64 35.35 -22.13
N ASN A 405 1.54 35.26 -22.89
CA ASN A 405 0.20 35.01 -22.39
C ASN A 405 -0.04 33.54 -21.95
N ASN A 406 0.98 32.68 -22.04
CA ASN A 406 0.94 31.30 -21.54
C ASN A 406 1.10 31.20 -20.01
N VAL A 407 1.11 32.31 -19.28
CA VAL A 407 1.31 32.32 -17.83
C VAL A 407 0.32 31.45 -17.07
N ALA A 408 -0.95 31.43 -17.47
CA ALA A 408 -1.96 30.55 -16.89
C ALA A 408 -1.60 29.05 -17.06
N LEU A 409 -0.97 28.67 -18.18
CA LEU A 409 -0.53 27.29 -18.37
C LEU A 409 0.63 26.90 -17.45
N VAL A 410 1.56 27.83 -17.19
CA VAL A 410 2.68 27.58 -16.26
C VAL A 410 2.15 27.39 -14.85
N VAL A 411 1.21 28.22 -14.40
CA VAL A 411 0.53 28.05 -13.11
C VAL A 411 -0.22 26.72 -13.05
N PHE A 412 -0.89 26.32 -14.14
CA PHE A 412 -1.60 25.04 -14.21
C PHE A 412 -0.66 23.83 -14.04
N GLN A 413 0.58 23.88 -14.55
CA GLN A 413 1.57 22.82 -14.31
C GLN A 413 1.91 22.70 -12.80
N GLY A 414 1.97 23.82 -12.09
CA GLY A 414 2.14 23.84 -10.64
C GLY A 414 0.96 23.19 -9.90
N PHE A 415 -0.28 23.47 -10.33
CA PHE A 415 -1.47 22.81 -9.79
C PHE A 415 -1.42 21.28 -9.93
N LEU A 416 -1.11 20.77 -11.14
CA LEU A 416 -0.96 19.33 -11.37
C LEU A 416 0.17 18.71 -10.51
N ALA A 417 1.25 19.46 -10.29
CA ALA A 417 2.35 19.04 -9.42
C ALA A 417 1.90 18.93 -7.95
N LEU A 418 1.16 19.92 -7.42
CA LEU A 418 0.62 19.83 -6.07
C LEU A 418 -0.36 18.68 -5.90
N LEU A 419 -1.25 18.44 -6.87
CA LEU A 419 -2.16 17.30 -6.86
C LEU A 419 -1.39 15.97 -6.85
N SER A 420 -0.39 15.83 -7.72
CA SER A 420 0.50 14.66 -7.75
C SER A 420 1.24 14.46 -6.44
N GLN A 421 1.74 15.54 -5.82
CA GLN A 421 2.43 15.51 -4.54
C GLN A 421 1.50 15.09 -3.39
N TRP A 422 0.27 15.62 -3.38
CA TRP A 422 -0.77 15.30 -2.41
C TRP A 422 -1.15 13.81 -2.50
N ASN A 423 -1.47 13.33 -3.71
CA ASN A 423 -1.79 11.93 -3.99
C ASN A 423 -0.65 11.00 -3.58
N SER A 424 0.57 11.28 -4.06
CA SER A 424 1.74 10.43 -3.81
C SER A 424 2.07 10.35 -2.32
N SER A 425 2.00 11.45 -1.60
CA SER A 425 2.29 11.46 -0.16
C SER A 425 1.28 10.63 0.63
N ARG A 426 0.00 10.71 0.27
CA ARG A 426 -1.07 9.96 0.91
C ARG A 426 -0.97 8.46 0.64
N VAL A 427 -0.79 8.06 -0.62
CA VAL A 427 -0.63 6.64 -0.97
C VAL A 427 0.63 6.06 -0.32
N LEU A 428 1.77 6.75 -0.41
CA LEU A 428 3.02 6.28 0.19
C LEU A 428 2.97 6.17 1.72
N SER A 429 2.10 6.92 2.41
CA SER A 429 1.92 6.78 3.86
C SER A 429 1.33 5.43 4.27
N ARG A 430 0.57 4.79 3.36
CA ARG A 430 -0.04 3.47 3.57
C ARG A 430 0.68 2.34 2.85
N ALA A 431 1.60 2.68 1.94
CA ALA A 431 2.35 1.70 1.18
C ALA A 431 3.24 0.84 2.08
N ARG A 432 3.27 -0.46 1.81
CA ARG A 432 4.20 -1.41 2.41
C ARG A 432 4.84 -2.22 1.29
N GLU A 433 6.16 -2.26 1.27
CA GLU A 433 6.91 -3.04 0.31
C GLU A 433 6.68 -4.54 0.58
N ALA A 434 6.32 -5.27 -0.48
CA ALA A 434 6.12 -6.70 -0.44
C ALA A 434 6.56 -7.36 -1.76
N PRO A 435 6.95 -8.64 -1.72
CA PRO A 435 7.25 -9.40 -2.94
C PRO A 435 5.98 -9.62 -3.77
N ASP A 436 6.15 -9.82 -5.08
CA ASP A 436 5.06 -10.00 -6.03
C ASP A 436 4.19 -11.21 -5.67
N GLU A 437 4.79 -12.25 -5.11
CA GLU A 437 4.13 -13.45 -4.60
C GLU A 437 3.13 -13.12 -3.49
N TRP A 438 3.50 -12.24 -2.56
CA TRP A 438 2.59 -11.82 -1.50
C TRP A 438 1.45 -10.96 -2.05
N VAL A 439 1.74 -10.02 -2.95
CA VAL A 439 0.71 -9.19 -3.57
C VAL A 439 -0.30 -10.06 -4.34
N ARG A 440 0.17 -11.06 -5.09
CA ARG A 440 -0.69 -12.05 -5.76
C ARG A 440 -1.48 -12.90 -4.76
N PHE A 441 -0.83 -13.39 -3.71
CA PHE A 441 -1.49 -14.16 -2.65
C PHE A 441 -2.61 -13.36 -1.97
N VAL A 442 -2.45 -12.05 -1.77
CA VAL A 442 -3.49 -11.18 -1.21
C VAL A 442 -4.59 -10.89 -2.25
N GLY A 443 -4.21 -10.66 -3.51
CA GLY A 443 -5.14 -10.27 -4.57
C GLY A 443 -6.01 -11.41 -5.13
N ALA A 444 -5.70 -12.68 -4.88
CA ALA A 444 -6.45 -13.81 -5.43
C ALA A 444 -7.95 -13.77 -5.06
N ASP A 445 -8.80 -14.19 -6.00
CA ASP A 445 -10.27 -14.13 -5.93
C ASP A 445 -10.89 -15.29 -5.13
N ASP A 446 -10.07 -16.20 -4.58
CA ASP A 446 -10.56 -17.38 -3.88
C ASP A 446 -11.21 -17.02 -2.53
N ASP A 447 -12.48 -17.43 -2.38
CA ASP A 447 -13.28 -17.33 -1.16
C ASP A 447 -12.72 -18.22 -0.03
N ASP A 448 -12.95 -17.80 1.22
CA ASP A 448 -12.54 -18.38 2.52
C ASP A 448 -11.92 -19.80 2.50
N LEU A 449 -10.74 -19.92 1.89
CA LEU A 449 -9.95 -21.14 1.91
C LEU A 449 -9.24 -21.24 3.27
N PHE A 450 -9.36 -22.41 3.90
CA PHE A 450 -8.55 -22.73 5.08
C PHE A 450 -7.19 -23.25 4.63
N ILE A 451 -6.15 -22.63 5.17
CA ILE A 451 -4.73 -22.94 4.93
C ILE A 451 -4.20 -23.71 6.13
N GLY A 452 -3.33 -24.69 5.88
CA GLY A 452 -2.68 -25.53 6.90
C GLY A 452 -1.44 -24.93 7.52
#